data_AF-L2GJH7-F1
#
_entry.id   AF-L2GJH7-F1
#
_cell.length_a   1.000
_cell.length_b   1.000
_cell.length_c   1.000
_cell.angle_alpha   90.00
_cell.angle_beta   90.00
_cell.angle_gamma   90.00
#
_symmetry.space_group_name_H-M   'P 1'
#
loop_
_entity.id
_entity.type
_entity.pdbx_description
1 polymer ?
#
loop_
_entity_poly.entity_id
_entity_poly.type
_entity_poly.pdbx_seq_one_letter_code
_entity_poly.pdbx_strand_id
1 'polypeptide(L)'
;MTIIIQKVKDFVSDKKVIEHGLLVLLADDCFTDLSTTSLSIFINRIYKLKVWNNWTNNLIQMKAAICFVVGDEFQAQQVQSILKSNKSEAQSYFIVHKQTKIVYKNDGPCTFILKL
;
A
#
# COMPACT_ATOMS: atom_id res chain seq x y z
N MET A 1 12.65 -9.27 -5.93
CA MET A 1 11.50 -8.66 -5.23
C MET A 1 10.93 -7.54 -6.08
N THR A 2 9.65 -7.65 -6.46
CA THR A 2 8.96 -6.64 -7.28
C THR A 2 7.78 -6.03 -6.54
N ILE A 3 7.80 -4.70 -6.38
CA ILE A 3 6.71 -3.93 -5.76
C ILE A 3 6.20 -2.91 -6.75
N ILE A 4 4.89 -2.89 -6.96
CA ILE A 4 4.23 -1.88 -7.80
C ILE A 4 3.42 -0.96 -6.89
N ILE A 5 3.65 0.35 -6.97
CA ILE A 5 2.93 1.36 -6.21
C ILE A 5 2.21 2.27 -7.19
N GLN A 6 0.90 2.43 -7.01
CA GLN A 6 0.08 3.25 -7.88
C GLN A 6 -0.72 4.26 -7.07
N LYS A 7 -0.69 5.52 -7.52
CA LYS A 7 -1.51 6.58 -6.96
C LYS A 7 -2.94 6.47 -7.50
N VAL A 8 -3.92 6.40 -6.62
CA VAL A 8 -5.33 6.18 -6.98
C VAL A 8 -6.23 7.27 -6.40
N LYS A 9 -7.19 7.73 -7.21
CA LYS A 9 -8.23 8.70 -6.79
C LYS A 9 -9.25 8.04 -5.91
N ASP A 10 -9.68 6.86 -6.33
CA ASP A 10 -10.54 6.01 -5.55
C ASP A 10 -10.19 4.55 -5.82
N PHE A 11 -10.44 3.69 -4.83
CA PHE A 11 -10.59 2.27 -5.09
C PHE A 11 -11.61 1.63 -4.15
N VAL A 12 -12.22 0.56 -4.64
CA VAL A 12 -13.26 -0.19 -3.95
C VAL A 12 -12.86 -1.66 -3.83
N SER A 13 -12.90 -2.18 -2.61
CA SER A 13 -12.67 -3.59 -2.29
C SER A 13 -13.62 -4.02 -1.17
N ASP A 14 -14.42 -5.06 -1.38
CA ASP A 14 -15.30 -5.69 -0.37
C ASP A 14 -16.01 -4.70 0.58
N LYS A 15 -16.65 -3.67 -0.01
CA LYS A 15 -17.40 -2.57 0.65
C LYS A 15 -16.56 -1.46 1.30
N LYS A 16 -15.25 -1.47 1.14
CA LYS A 16 -14.39 -0.35 1.56
C LYS A 16 -14.09 0.53 0.36
N VAL A 17 -14.42 1.81 0.48
CA VAL A 17 -14.03 2.85 -0.47
C VAL A 17 -12.90 3.63 0.16
N ILE A 18 -11.80 3.74 -0.57
CA ILE A 18 -10.72 4.65 -0.21
C ILE A 18 -10.68 5.74 -1.26
N GLU A 19 -10.78 6.98 -0.80
CA GLU A 19 -10.54 8.16 -1.60
C GLU A 19 -9.09 8.61 -1.37
N HIS A 20 -8.39 8.91 -2.46
CA HIS A 20 -7.02 9.44 -2.51
C HIS A 20 -6.02 8.57 -1.72
N GLY A 21 -5.51 7.52 -2.37
CA GLY A 21 -4.68 6.50 -1.72
C GLY A 21 -3.52 5.98 -2.55
N LEU A 22 -2.78 5.05 -1.96
CA LEU A 22 -1.77 4.24 -2.64
C LEU A 22 -2.25 2.80 -2.76
N LEU A 23 -2.23 2.26 -3.97
CA LEU A 23 -2.37 0.83 -4.23
C LEU A 23 -0.98 0.22 -4.34
N VAL A 24 -0.67 -0.76 -3.50
CA VAL A 24 0.62 -1.44 -3.43
C VAL A 24 0.42 -2.91 -3.77
N LEU A 25 0.93 -3.33 -4.93
CA LEU A 25 0.96 -4.74 -5.33
C LEU A 25 2.29 -5.33 -4.90
N LEU A 26 2.25 -6.29 -3.98
CA LEU A 26 3.41 -7.07 -3.56
C LEU A 26 3.40 -8.38 -4.36
N ALA A 27 4.41 -8.59 -5.20
CA ALA A 27 4.57 -9.85 -5.91
C ALA A 27 4.95 -10.99 -4.94
N ASP A 28 4.67 -12.24 -5.31
CA ASP A 28 4.94 -13.41 -4.46
C ASP A 28 6.44 -13.51 -4.09
N ASP A 29 7.34 -13.00 -4.94
CA ASP A 29 8.79 -12.92 -4.70
C ASP A 29 9.20 -11.92 -3.58
N CYS A 30 8.27 -11.13 -3.04
CA CYS A 30 8.49 -10.28 -1.88
C CYS A 30 8.53 -11.09 -0.57
N PHE A 31 8.04 -12.33 -0.60
CA PHE A 31 7.86 -13.19 0.57
C PHE A 31 8.74 -14.44 0.54
N THR A 32 9.48 -14.66 -0.56
CA THR A 32 10.38 -15.81 -0.75
C THR A 32 11.70 -15.65 -0.01
N ASP A 33 12.17 -14.42 0.22
CA ASP A 33 13.31 -14.15 1.10
C ASP A 33 12.80 -14.10 2.55
N LEU A 34 13.07 -15.17 3.30
CA LEU A 34 12.67 -15.38 4.71
C LEU A 34 13.14 -14.29 5.69
N SER A 35 13.90 -13.28 5.24
CA SER A 35 14.18 -12.11 6.06
C SER A 35 13.01 -11.12 6.01
N THR A 36 12.15 -11.20 7.02
CA THR A 36 11.14 -10.18 7.35
C THR A 36 11.73 -8.76 7.37
N THR A 37 13.04 -8.62 7.53
CA THR A 37 13.83 -7.39 7.46
C THR A 37 13.65 -6.64 6.14
N SER A 38 13.74 -7.31 4.98
CA SER A 38 13.65 -6.64 3.67
C SER A 38 12.26 -6.07 3.44
N LEU A 39 11.21 -6.90 3.58
CA LEU A 39 9.81 -6.46 3.47
C LEU A 39 9.48 -5.32 4.45
N SER A 40 10.02 -5.37 5.68
CA SER A 40 9.85 -4.31 6.68
C SER A 40 10.46 -2.99 6.24
N ILE A 41 11.66 -3.00 5.65
CA ILE A 41 12.30 -1.79 5.12
C ILE A 41 11.44 -1.17 4.01
N PHE A 42 10.87 -1.99 3.13
CA PHE A 42 10.04 -1.49 2.02
C PHE A 42 8.73 -0.91 2.49
N ILE A 43 7.99 -1.62 3.34
CA ILE A 43 6.76 -1.09 3.93
C ILE A 43 7.07 0.25 4.62
N ASN A 44 8.17 0.35 5.36
CA ASN A 44 8.60 1.60 5.98
C ASN A 44 8.93 2.72 4.98
N ARG A 45 9.48 2.39 3.80
CA ARG A 45 9.74 3.38 2.74
C ARG A 45 8.43 3.86 2.12
N ILE A 46 7.47 2.97 1.89
CA ILE A 46 6.14 3.31 1.32
C ILE A 46 5.41 4.33 2.20
N TYR A 47 5.41 4.14 3.51
CA TYR A 47 4.84 5.10 4.46
C TYR A 47 5.48 6.48 4.41
N LYS A 48 6.75 6.57 4.01
CA LYS A 48 7.50 7.82 3.91
C LYS A 48 7.44 8.46 2.52
N LEU A 49 6.76 7.83 1.55
CA LEU A 49 6.64 8.35 0.20
C LEU A 49 5.79 9.62 0.17
N LYS A 50 6.43 10.73 -0.22
CA LYS A 50 5.76 12.00 -0.49
C LYS A 50 5.35 12.06 -1.96
N VAL A 51 4.24 11.40 -2.30
CA VAL A 51 3.75 11.29 -3.70
C VAL A 51 2.63 12.27 -4.04
N TRP A 52 2.16 13.06 -3.07
CA TRP A 52 1.27 14.19 -3.31
C TRP A 52 2.05 15.50 -3.09
N ASN A 53 2.18 16.30 -4.16
CA ASN A 53 2.63 17.69 -4.03
C ASN A 53 1.55 18.47 -3.28
N ASN A 54 1.95 19.22 -2.25
CA ASN A 54 1.13 20.07 -1.37
C ASN A 54 -0.30 20.30 -1.90
N TRP A 55 -1.25 19.51 -1.40
CA TRP A 55 -2.66 19.84 -1.53
C TRP A 55 -2.89 21.20 -0.86
N THR A 56 -3.32 22.15 -1.67
CA THR A 56 -3.36 23.57 -1.36
C THR A 56 -4.29 23.88 -0.19
N ASN A 57 -3.70 24.33 0.92
CA ASN A 57 -4.17 25.34 1.88
C ASN A 57 -5.61 25.32 2.45
N ASN A 58 -6.45 24.33 2.17
CA ASN A 58 -7.70 24.13 2.88
C ASN A 58 -8.07 22.65 2.93
N LEU A 59 -8.47 22.22 4.12
CA LEU A 59 -9.12 20.95 4.46
C LEU A 59 -8.20 19.72 4.53
N ILE A 60 -7.85 19.41 5.79
CA ILE A 60 -7.53 18.09 6.34
C ILE A 60 -6.25 17.48 5.75
N GLN A 61 -5.26 17.25 6.61
CA GLN A 61 -4.20 16.28 6.36
C GLN A 61 -4.85 14.90 6.16
N MET A 62 -5.44 14.63 5.00
CA MET A 62 -5.91 13.31 4.65
C MET A 62 -4.67 12.45 4.48
N LYS A 63 -4.39 11.70 5.54
CA LYS A 63 -3.44 10.61 5.55
C LYS A 63 -3.90 9.62 4.49
N ALA A 64 -3.33 9.72 3.28
CA ALA A 64 -3.67 8.86 2.16
C ALA A 64 -3.66 7.40 2.62
N ALA A 65 -4.76 6.70 2.38
CA ALA A 65 -4.85 5.32 2.83
C ALA A 65 -4.10 4.38 1.88
N ILE A 66 -3.50 3.34 2.44
CA ILE A 66 -2.63 2.42 1.72
C ILE A 66 -3.31 1.06 1.60
N CYS A 67 -3.41 0.54 0.37
CA CYS A 67 -3.89 -0.81 0.09
C CYS A 67 -2.72 -1.72 -0.24
N PHE A 68 -2.53 -2.78 0.53
CA PHE A 68 -1.59 -3.84 0.21
C PHE A 68 -2.34 -5.01 -0.42
N VAL A 69 -2.00 -5.35 -1.66
CA VAL A 69 -2.51 -6.53 -2.36
C VAL A 69 -1.49 -7.65 -2.26
N VAL A 70 -1.91 -8.78 -1.71
CA VAL A 70 -1.05 -9.94 -1.40
C VAL A 70 -1.61 -11.24 -1.94
N GLY A 71 -0.77 -12.25 -2.10
CA GLY A 71 -1.12 -13.52 -2.73
C GLY A 71 -2.02 -14.43 -1.89
N ASP A 72 -1.79 -14.50 -0.58
CA ASP A 72 -2.44 -15.46 0.33
C ASP A 72 -2.55 -14.92 1.78
N GLU A 73 -3.18 -15.69 2.68
CA GLU A 73 -3.39 -15.32 4.09
C GLU A 73 -2.09 -15.23 4.88
N PHE A 74 -1.12 -16.10 4.60
CA PHE A 74 0.16 -16.07 5.28
C PHE A 74 0.93 -14.78 4.96
N GLN A 75 0.94 -14.36 3.70
CA GLN A 75 1.49 -13.07 3.26
C GLN A 75 0.74 -11.89 3.91
N ALA A 76 -0.59 -11.97 4.00
CA ALA A 76 -1.39 -10.94 4.68
C ALA A 76 -1.02 -10.80 6.16
N GLN A 77 -0.84 -11.93 6.86
CA GLN A 77 -0.42 -11.94 8.27
C GLN A 77 0.98 -11.35 8.45
N GLN A 78 1.92 -11.62 7.55
CA GLN A 78 3.26 -11.02 7.58
C GLN A 78 3.20 -9.51 7.44
N VAL A 79 2.48 -9.00 6.42
CA VAL A 79 2.29 -7.56 6.21
C VAL A 79 1.63 -6.94 7.44
N GLN A 80 0.59 -7.59 7.99
CA GLN A 80 -0.09 -7.11 9.19
C GLN A 80 0.84 -7.04 10.41
N SER A 81 1.71 -8.03 10.60
CA SER A 81 2.70 -8.04 11.69
C SER A 81 3.67 -6.87 11.57
N ILE A 82 4.19 -6.63 10.36
CA ILE A 82 5.09 -5.51 10.07
C ILE A 82 4.39 -4.18 10.37
N LEU A 83 3.16 -4.01 9.90
CA LEU A 83 2.37 -2.80 10.12
C LEU A 83 2.06 -2.56 11.61
N LYS A 84 1.75 -3.62 12.37
CA LYS A 84 1.58 -3.56 13.83
C LYS A 84 2.86 -3.14 14.55
N SER A 85 4.01 -3.62 14.09
CA SER A 85 5.31 -3.29 14.70
C SER A 85 5.76 -1.85 14.45
N ASN A 86 5.33 -1.25 13.33
CA ASN A 86 5.81 0.07 12.92
C ASN A 86 5.10 1.28 13.56
N LYS A 87 3.99 1.11 14.30
CA LYS A 87 3.28 2.10 15.16
C LYS A 87 3.27 3.59 14.76
N SER A 88 3.53 3.94 13.49
CA SER A 88 3.65 5.32 13.04
C SER A 88 2.27 5.83 12.59
N GLU A 89 1.66 6.57 13.51
CA GLU A 89 0.67 7.64 13.31
C GLU A 89 -0.32 7.51 12.14
N ALA A 90 -1.52 7.01 12.45
CA ALA A 90 -2.82 7.35 11.86
C ALA A 90 -3.02 7.30 10.33
N GLN A 91 -2.16 6.63 9.56
CA GLN A 91 -2.46 6.29 8.16
C GLN A 91 -3.29 5.00 8.12
N SER A 92 -4.53 5.11 7.63
CA SER A 92 -5.40 3.96 7.42
C SER A 92 -4.77 3.02 6.38
N TYR A 93 -4.65 1.74 6.70
CA TYR A 93 -4.20 0.73 5.75
C TYR A 93 -5.20 -0.41 5.66
N PHE A 94 -5.17 -1.09 4.52
CA PHE A 94 -5.99 -2.25 4.25
C PHE A 94 -5.15 -3.30 3.52
N ILE A 95 -5.35 -4.56 3.88
CA ILE A 95 -4.73 -5.69 3.22
C ILE A 95 -5.84 -6.45 2.52
N VAL A 96 -5.65 -6.73 1.23
CA VAL A 96 -6.61 -7.43 0.38
C VAL A 96 -5.91 -8.56 -0.36
N HIS A 97 -6.64 -9.65 -0.61
CA HIS A 97 -6.09 -10.79 -1.33
C HIS A 97 -6.14 -10.55 -2.84
N LYS A 98 -5.19 -11.12 -3.60
CA LYS A 98 -5.16 -11.02 -5.07
C LYS A 98 -6.42 -11.58 -5.74
N GLN A 99 -7.14 -12.45 -5.04
CA GLN A 99 -8.42 -13.03 -5.48
C GLN A 99 -9.59 -12.06 -5.27
N THR A 100 -9.43 -11.03 -4.45
CA THR A 100 -10.44 -9.99 -4.25
C THR A 100 -10.51 -9.10 -5.48
N LYS A 101 -11.73 -8.82 -5.95
CA LYS A 101 -11.94 -7.86 -7.05
C LYS A 101 -11.68 -6.44 -6.54
N ILE A 102 -10.61 -5.83 -7.02
CA ILE A 102 -10.27 -4.42 -6.74
C ILE A 102 -10.63 -3.60 -7.98
N VAL A 103 -11.52 -2.63 -7.81
CA VAL A 103 -11.82 -1.63 -8.83
C VAL A 103 -11.21 -0.31 -8.40
N TYR A 104 -10.35 0.30 -9.22
CA TYR A 104 -9.67 1.55 -8.88
C TYR A 104 -9.66 2.53 -10.06
N LYS A 105 -9.61 3.83 -9.75
CA LYS A 105 -9.37 4.90 -10.71
C LYS A 105 -8.00 5.52 -10.49
N ASN A 106 -7.21 5.57 -11.54
CA ASN A 106 -5.87 6.16 -11.50
C ASN A 106 -5.93 7.67 -11.27
N ASP A 107 -5.02 8.17 -10.42
CA ASP A 107 -4.84 9.60 -10.18
C ASP A 107 -3.71 10.19 -11.05
N GLY A 108 -3.65 9.77 -12.31
CA GLY A 108 -2.62 10.16 -13.28
C GLY A 108 -1.52 9.10 -13.50
N PRO A 109 -0.41 9.45 -14.17
CA PRO A 109 0.62 8.51 -14.65
C PRO A 109 1.58 7.98 -13.55
N CYS A 110 1.17 8.02 -12.29
CA CYS A 110 2.07 7.76 -11.17
C CYS A 110 2.06 6.27 -10.78
N THR A 111 2.75 5.45 -11.58
CA THR A 111 3.08 4.05 -11.26
C THR A 111 4.57 3.93 -11.00
N PHE A 112 4.95 3.51 -9.81
CA PHE A 112 6.33 3.20 -9.44
C PHE A 112 6.51 1.69 -9.46
N ILE A 113 7.44 1.21 -10.27
CA ILE A 113 7.89 -0.18 -10.23
C ILE A 113 9.23 -0.20 -9.54
N LEU A 114 9.26 -0.77 -8.35
CA LEU A 114 10.48 -1.01 -7.59
C LEU A 114 10.89 -2.46 -7.83
N LYS A 115 11.98 -2.63 -8.58
CA LYS A 115 12.62 -3.93 -8.80
C LYS A 115 13.99 -3.91 -8.13
N LEU A 116 14.21 -4.83 -7.20
CA LEU A 116 15.52 -5.15 -6.63
C LEU A 116 16.08 -6.39 -7.32
#